data_AF-A0A2H3TVC5-F1
#
_entry.id   AF-A0A2H3TVC5-F1
#
_cell.length_a   1.000
_cell.length_b   1.000
_cell.length_c   1.000
_cell.angle_alpha   90.00
_cell.angle_beta   90.00
_cell.angle_gamma   90.00
#
_symmetry.space_group_name_H-M   'P 1'
#
loop_
_entity.id
_entity.type
_entity.pdbx_description
1 polymer ?
#
loop_
_entity_poly.entity_id
_entity_poly.type
_entity_poly.pdbx_seq_one_letter_code
_entity_poly.pdbx_strand_id
1 'polypeptide(L)'
;MHPVEDDESSHASSDESDGETDFEGDTNLGVEIGSQYQSEFLFPSRPWLELSEALFQLSMMFWTHQGPAGDMSSSVIIYYTAVMGIQRRSMSYYPAHSSTSGLAALMWIGRALLEYALPLYSYATLAYHWPSRDQYHSQPERLEVIRQRYLVRGCYTPFGELIELKAYAKSIVRQEGMPGNLYWAPDGRSFVVGNDKEVRLSDFCRTYHKAIALVEEHVEEMMLGLRPSFNINDIRDDLNCRKAGWSFLQKPENNLSDAWETLVNKLRTSQFRGKPFATASHWRPDTCLAYLSLSLDLNRSAFAALKISSGLPGRGSEVTSIRYLNTELTLRNVFFYGGRMMIMISYNKARASNNYSFYIVRYLPPNFSLSLLKYLAVIRPTIDFLATILKMPHYKCNDFLFQDPSGRQKHMNSVQASGILKHLTRDLVTPWALSLYRQASLAIAKRYISKLVEKRNYYYPTNADDPIRMFAAGAGHHPRMLLTAYAIDKALPSRLQPELLEMYYRLSTTWQDWNTQYYRDNCQTPEKEPCKSLDITSHTCKTTSSLESPERTPKRVKTATGGEKLDDLSDGFIYNSQYKILICITCGSMVQPETKSLYSHLNTIHRITGAAC
;
A
#
# COMPACT_ATOMS: atom_id res chain seq x y z
N MET A 1 9.05 -10.31 -32.21
CA MET A 1 9.26 -11.25 -31.07
C MET A 1 9.83 -10.40 -29.93
N HIS A 2 8.94 -9.92 -29.06
CA HIS A 2 9.23 -9.13 -27.86
C HIS A 2 8.39 -9.77 -26.76
N PRO A 3 8.92 -10.02 -25.55
CA PRO A 3 8.11 -10.52 -24.45
C PRO A 3 7.32 -9.35 -23.87
N VAL A 4 6.00 -9.51 -23.84
CA VAL A 4 5.08 -8.65 -23.10
C VAL A 4 5.19 -9.09 -21.64
N GLU A 5 5.88 -8.30 -20.83
CA GLU A 5 5.87 -8.46 -19.37
C GLU A 5 4.51 -7.99 -18.85
N ASP A 6 3.64 -8.97 -18.53
CA ASP A 6 2.43 -8.75 -17.76
C ASP A 6 2.83 -8.37 -16.32
N ASP A 7 2.90 -7.08 -16.07
CA ASP A 7 3.12 -6.48 -14.75
C ASP A 7 1.86 -6.70 -13.88
N GLU A 8 1.76 -7.87 -13.24
CA GLU A 8 0.77 -8.13 -12.19
C GLU A 8 1.04 -7.19 -11.02
N SER A 9 0.33 -6.06 -10.99
CA SER A 9 0.27 -5.15 -9.87
C SER A 9 -0.25 -5.90 -8.64
N SER A 10 0.66 -6.33 -7.78
CA SER A 10 0.35 -6.95 -6.50
C SER A 10 -0.38 -5.94 -5.60
N HIS A 11 -1.70 -5.87 -5.70
CA HIS A 11 -2.58 -5.16 -4.79
C HIS A 11 -2.69 -5.92 -3.47
N ALA A 12 -1.60 -5.97 -2.72
CA ALA A 12 -1.63 -6.23 -1.29
C ALA A 12 -1.82 -4.89 -0.56
N SER A 13 -2.98 -4.25 -0.74
CA SER A 13 -3.41 -3.16 0.14
C SER A 13 -3.99 -3.79 1.42
N SER A 14 -3.12 -4.06 2.39
CA SER A 14 -3.55 -4.32 3.77
C SER A 14 -4.02 -3.00 4.39
N ASP A 15 -5.21 -2.55 3.97
CA ASP A 15 -6.00 -1.48 4.58
C ASP A 15 -7.14 -2.14 5.35
N GLU A 16 -6.79 -2.79 6.45
CA GLU A 16 -7.66 -2.68 7.61
C GLU A 16 -7.19 -1.41 8.33
N SER A 17 -8.03 -0.38 8.36
CA SER A 17 -8.54 0.21 9.59
C SER A 17 -9.91 0.71 9.24
N ASP A 18 -10.83 0.68 10.20
CA ASP A 18 -12.06 1.45 10.06
C ASP A 18 -11.67 2.89 9.67
N GLY A 19 -12.11 3.23 8.48
CA GLY A 19 -11.86 4.45 7.77
C GLY A 19 -12.96 4.46 6.74
N GLU A 20 -13.99 5.24 7.01
CA GLU A 20 -14.63 5.97 5.94
C GLU A 20 -13.48 6.50 5.08
N THR A 21 -13.34 5.95 3.88
CA THR A 21 -12.54 6.58 2.85
C THR A 21 -13.30 7.84 2.49
N ASP A 22 -13.21 8.85 3.33
CA ASP A 22 -13.18 10.21 2.86
C ASP A 22 -11.80 10.35 2.24
N PHE A 23 -11.73 10.41 0.91
CA PHE A 23 -10.77 11.36 0.38
C PHE A 23 -11.25 12.71 0.95
N GLU A 24 -10.57 13.18 1.99
CA GLU A 24 -10.16 14.56 1.92
C GLU A 24 -9.41 14.68 0.59
N GLY A 25 -10.10 15.18 -0.43
CA GLY A 25 -9.40 15.85 -1.51
C GLY A 25 -8.45 16.83 -0.84
N ASP A 26 -7.22 16.90 -1.34
CA ASP A 26 -6.24 17.88 -0.91
C ASP A 26 -6.90 19.26 -0.76
N THR A 27 -7.32 19.62 0.46
CA THR A 27 -7.53 21.00 0.88
C THR A 27 -6.15 21.59 1.20
N ASN A 28 -5.26 21.48 0.21
CA ASN A 28 -4.14 22.36 -0.02
C ASN A 28 -4.17 22.80 -1.49
N LEU A 29 -5.38 23.08 -2.01
CA LEU A 29 -5.54 24.26 -2.84
C LEU A 29 -5.10 25.44 -1.98
N GLY A 30 -3.90 25.94 -2.25
CA GLY A 30 -3.53 27.26 -1.82
C GLY A 30 -4.57 28.22 -2.36
N VAL A 31 -5.50 28.64 -1.49
CA VAL A 31 -6.28 29.83 -1.74
C VAL A 31 -5.32 30.98 -1.51
N GLU A 32 -4.52 31.29 -2.53
CA GLU A 32 -4.05 32.65 -2.74
C GLU A 32 -5.32 33.51 -2.90
N ILE A 33 -5.73 34.17 -1.82
CA ILE A 33 -6.71 35.26 -1.91
C ILE A 33 -5.97 36.39 -2.61
N GLY A 34 -5.97 36.37 -3.95
CA GLY A 34 -5.17 37.32 -4.71
C GLY A 34 -5.06 37.13 -6.21
N SER A 35 -5.93 36.38 -6.88
CA SER A 35 -6.29 36.66 -8.29
C SER A 35 -7.52 35.85 -8.69
N GLN A 36 -8.43 36.47 -9.43
CA GLN A 36 -9.58 35.84 -10.05
C GLN A 36 -9.13 34.74 -11.03
N TYR A 37 -8.89 33.53 -10.54
CA TYR A 37 -8.91 32.34 -11.38
C TYR A 37 -10.35 31.80 -11.42
N GLN A 38 -11.18 32.46 -12.23
CA GLN A 38 -12.19 31.71 -12.97
C GLN A 38 -11.41 30.75 -13.87
N SER A 39 -11.20 29.51 -13.41
CA SER A 39 -11.00 28.42 -14.35
C SER A 39 -12.28 28.34 -15.17
N GLU A 40 -12.34 29.06 -16.28
CA GLU A 40 -13.31 28.79 -17.33
C GLU A 40 -13.15 27.31 -17.68
N PHE A 41 -14.05 26.47 -17.16
CA PHE A 41 -14.32 25.17 -17.73
C PHE A 41 -14.82 25.50 -19.14
N LEU A 42 -13.91 25.55 -20.11
CA LEU A 42 -14.24 25.78 -21.50
C LEU A 42 -15.27 24.70 -21.84
N PHE A 43 -16.52 25.12 -22.04
CA PHE A 43 -17.58 24.21 -22.42
C PHE A 43 -17.07 23.45 -23.66
N PRO A 44 -16.95 22.12 -23.59
CA PRO A 44 -16.67 21.32 -24.77
C PRO A 44 -17.67 21.73 -25.86
N SER A 45 -17.30 21.62 -27.14
CA SER A 45 -18.26 21.92 -28.20
C SER A 45 -19.60 21.24 -27.91
N ARG A 46 -20.72 21.90 -28.20
CA ARG A 46 -22.08 21.48 -27.77
C ARG A 46 -22.33 19.95 -27.83
N PRO A 47 -21.89 19.20 -28.85
CA PRO A 47 -22.03 17.74 -28.88
C PRO A 47 -21.28 16.98 -27.77
N TRP A 48 -20.09 17.43 -27.38
CA TRP A 48 -19.31 16.82 -26.30
C TRP A 48 -19.90 17.10 -24.93
N LEU A 49 -20.50 18.28 -24.72
CA LEU A 49 -21.24 18.60 -23.50
C LEU A 49 -22.47 17.69 -23.37
N GLU A 50 -23.29 17.62 -24.43
CA GLU A 50 -24.48 16.76 -24.50
C GLU A 50 -24.13 15.28 -24.23
N LEU A 51 -23.06 14.77 -24.85
CA LEU A 51 -22.58 13.41 -24.60
C LEU A 51 -22.13 13.21 -23.15
N SER A 52 -21.39 14.17 -22.58
CA SER A 52 -20.87 14.06 -21.21
C SER A 52 -21.98 14.05 -20.17
N GLU A 53 -22.97 14.95 -20.31
CA GLU A 53 -24.13 14.97 -19.43
C GLU A 53 -24.97 13.69 -19.58
N ALA A 54 -25.19 13.21 -20.81
CA ALA A 54 -25.91 11.96 -21.05
C ALA A 54 -25.21 10.74 -20.43
N LEU A 55 -23.87 10.66 -20.53
CA LEU A 55 -23.08 9.61 -19.88
C LEU A 55 -23.17 9.70 -18.35
N PHE A 56 -23.17 10.91 -17.79
CA PHE A 56 -23.37 11.12 -16.37
C PHE A 56 -24.77 10.67 -15.92
N GLN A 57 -25.81 11.04 -16.67
CA GLN A 57 -27.18 10.60 -16.41
C GLN A 57 -27.30 9.07 -16.43
N LEU A 58 -26.76 8.42 -17.46
CA LEU A 58 -26.73 6.95 -17.56
C LEU A 58 -26.00 6.32 -16.36
N SER A 59 -24.86 6.91 -15.96
CA SER A 59 -24.12 6.45 -14.79
C SER A 59 -24.97 6.55 -13.51
N MET A 60 -25.70 7.64 -13.33
CA MET A 60 -26.60 7.81 -12.18
C MET A 60 -27.79 6.85 -12.22
N MET A 61 -28.32 6.51 -13.40
CA MET A 61 -29.35 5.48 -13.53
C MET A 61 -28.85 4.11 -13.03
N PHE A 62 -27.61 3.74 -13.32
CA PHE A 62 -27.04 2.50 -12.78
C PHE A 62 -26.95 2.50 -11.26
N TRP A 63 -26.60 3.64 -10.66
CA TRP A 63 -26.50 3.80 -9.19
C TRP A 63 -27.86 3.95 -8.49
N THR A 64 -28.87 4.47 -9.17
CA THR A 64 -30.23 4.68 -8.65
C THR A 64 -31.19 3.54 -8.97
N HIS A 65 -30.72 2.48 -9.64
CA HIS A 65 -31.49 1.25 -9.84
C HIS A 65 -32.04 0.74 -8.51
N GLN A 66 -33.35 0.47 -8.46
CA GLN A 66 -34.01 -0.08 -7.27
C GLN A 66 -34.68 -1.40 -7.64
N GLY A 67 -34.33 -2.46 -6.90
CA GLY A 67 -34.98 -3.77 -7.03
C GLY A 67 -36.24 -3.82 -6.17
N PRO A 68 -37.45 -3.97 -6.73
CA PRO A 68 -38.69 -4.00 -5.94
C PRO A 68 -38.77 -5.18 -4.98
N ALA A 69 -38.17 -6.32 -5.36
CA ALA A 69 -38.12 -7.54 -4.56
C ALA A 69 -36.83 -7.68 -3.74
N GLY A 70 -35.96 -6.65 -3.74
CA GLY A 70 -34.62 -6.73 -3.15
C GLY A 70 -33.61 -7.58 -3.94
N ASP A 71 -34.02 -8.20 -5.05
CA ASP A 71 -33.09 -8.91 -5.94
C ASP A 71 -32.27 -7.92 -6.78
N MET A 72 -30.97 -7.90 -6.52
CA MET A 72 -29.99 -7.03 -7.17
C MET A 72 -29.28 -7.70 -8.35
N SER A 73 -29.67 -8.92 -8.74
CA SER A 73 -29.09 -9.66 -9.88
C SER A 73 -29.15 -8.89 -11.21
N SER A 74 -30.19 -8.08 -11.39
CA SER A 74 -30.40 -7.23 -12.56
C SER A 74 -29.59 -5.93 -12.55
N SER A 75 -28.97 -5.57 -11.43
CA SER A 75 -28.16 -4.37 -11.33
C SER A 75 -26.82 -4.55 -12.02
N VAL A 76 -26.52 -3.68 -12.98
CA VAL A 76 -25.23 -3.67 -13.70
C VAL A 76 -24.04 -3.54 -12.74
N ILE A 77 -24.15 -2.68 -11.71
CA ILE A 77 -23.09 -2.45 -10.73
C ILE A 77 -22.86 -3.70 -9.88
N ILE A 78 -23.92 -4.36 -9.41
CA ILE A 78 -23.80 -5.56 -8.58
C ILE A 78 -23.33 -6.76 -9.41
N TYR A 79 -23.80 -6.90 -10.64
CA TYR A 79 -23.30 -7.89 -11.58
C TYR A 79 -21.80 -7.70 -11.84
N TYR A 80 -21.36 -6.46 -12.12
CA TYR A 80 -19.94 -6.13 -12.26
C TYR A 80 -19.15 -6.46 -11.00
N THR A 81 -19.70 -6.14 -9.82
CA THR A 81 -19.08 -6.47 -8.52
C THR A 81 -18.89 -7.98 -8.35
N ALA A 82 -19.88 -8.80 -8.75
CA ALA A 82 -19.77 -10.24 -8.71
C ALA A 82 -18.65 -10.77 -9.62
N VAL A 83 -18.52 -10.21 -10.83
CA VAL A 83 -17.44 -10.55 -11.78
C VAL A 83 -16.06 -10.15 -11.21
N MET A 84 -15.96 -8.97 -10.59
CA MET A 84 -14.72 -8.55 -9.89
C MET A 84 -14.32 -9.50 -8.76
N GLY A 85 -15.27 -10.24 -8.19
CA GLY A 85 -15.03 -11.26 -7.17
C GLY A 85 -14.36 -12.54 -7.69
N ILE A 86 -14.14 -12.67 -9.01
CA ILE A 86 -13.55 -13.86 -9.64
C ILE A 86 -12.11 -13.56 -10.11
N GLN A 87 -11.18 -14.44 -9.76
CA GLN A 87 -9.80 -14.37 -10.21
C GLN A 87 -9.68 -14.83 -11.66
N ARG A 88 -9.09 -13.99 -12.52
CA ARG A 88 -9.01 -14.23 -13.97
C ARG A 88 -8.25 -15.51 -14.35
N ARG A 89 -7.15 -15.83 -13.64
CA ARG A 89 -6.25 -16.94 -14.00
C ARG A 89 -6.68 -18.27 -13.41
N SER A 90 -7.02 -18.30 -12.12
CA SER A 90 -7.41 -19.51 -11.39
C SER A 90 -8.89 -19.84 -11.50
N MET A 91 -9.72 -18.89 -11.96
CA MET A 91 -11.18 -18.97 -11.94
C MET A 91 -11.76 -19.24 -10.54
N SER A 92 -10.99 -18.95 -9.48
CA SER A 92 -11.43 -19.06 -8.09
C SER A 92 -11.97 -17.73 -7.59
N TYR A 93 -12.79 -17.75 -6.54
CA TYR A 93 -13.24 -16.52 -5.89
C TYR A 93 -12.10 -15.83 -5.13
N TYR A 94 -12.12 -14.49 -5.10
CA TYR A 94 -11.28 -13.73 -4.18
C TYR A 94 -11.74 -13.96 -2.73
N PRO A 95 -10.81 -14.16 -1.79
CA PRO A 95 -11.15 -14.24 -0.38
C PRO A 95 -11.69 -12.89 0.12
N ALA A 96 -12.49 -12.93 1.19
CA ALA A 96 -13.17 -11.74 1.73
C ALA A 96 -12.23 -10.54 1.94
N HIS A 97 -11.01 -10.78 2.44
CA HIS A 97 -10.01 -9.72 2.67
C HIS A 97 -9.60 -8.99 1.38
N SER A 98 -9.40 -9.71 0.27
CA SER A 98 -9.01 -9.12 -1.02
C SER A 98 -10.15 -8.34 -1.66
N SER A 99 -11.40 -8.73 -1.38
CA SER A 99 -12.58 -8.10 -1.99
C SER A 99 -12.97 -6.76 -1.33
N THR A 100 -12.61 -6.53 -0.07
CA THR A 100 -13.01 -5.30 0.65
C THR A 100 -12.50 -4.00 0.02
N SER A 101 -11.29 -4.01 -0.57
CA SER A 101 -10.71 -2.84 -1.25
C SER A 101 -11.43 -2.52 -2.55
N GLY A 102 -11.75 -3.55 -3.35
CA GLY A 102 -12.55 -3.40 -4.58
C GLY A 102 -13.95 -2.86 -4.28
N LEU A 103 -14.63 -3.39 -3.25
CA LEU A 103 -15.92 -2.88 -2.79
C LEU A 103 -15.82 -1.42 -2.34
N ALA A 104 -14.78 -1.06 -1.59
CA ALA A 104 -14.56 0.32 -1.15
C ALA A 104 -14.32 1.28 -2.33
N ALA A 105 -13.58 0.86 -3.35
CA ALA A 105 -13.35 1.64 -4.57
C ALA A 105 -14.66 1.87 -5.34
N LEU A 106 -15.51 0.86 -5.47
CA LEU A 106 -16.83 1.01 -6.08
C LEU A 106 -17.73 1.96 -5.28
N MET A 107 -17.78 1.80 -3.95
CA MET A 107 -18.51 2.74 -3.09
C MET A 107 -17.99 4.18 -3.21
N TRP A 108 -16.67 4.35 -3.38
CA TRP A 108 -16.08 5.67 -3.62
C TRP A 108 -16.62 6.30 -4.91
N ILE A 109 -16.66 5.52 -6.01
CA ILE A 109 -17.25 5.97 -7.28
C ILE A 109 -18.75 6.29 -7.08
N GLY A 110 -19.47 5.46 -6.32
CA GLY A 110 -20.90 5.66 -6.02
C GLY A 110 -21.21 6.97 -5.29
N ARG A 111 -20.23 7.62 -4.65
CA ARG A 111 -20.39 8.96 -4.07
C ARG A 111 -20.67 10.04 -5.12
N ALA A 112 -20.52 9.76 -6.41
CA ALA A 112 -21.02 10.62 -7.48
C ALA A 112 -22.54 10.90 -7.37
N LEU A 113 -23.29 10.06 -6.65
CA LEU A 113 -24.68 10.34 -6.27
C LEU A 113 -24.84 11.64 -5.44
N LEU A 114 -23.79 12.15 -4.81
CA LEU A 114 -23.82 13.45 -4.13
C LEU A 114 -23.91 14.62 -5.12
N GLU A 115 -23.23 14.52 -6.26
CA GLU A 115 -23.38 15.49 -7.36
C GLU A 115 -24.79 15.39 -7.97
N TYR A 116 -25.36 14.19 -8.08
CA TYR A 116 -26.78 14.02 -8.44
C TYR A 116 -27.74 14.62 -7.41
N ALA A 117 -27.41 14.53 -6.11
CA ALA A 117 -28.22 15.07 -5.04
C ALA A 117 -28.25 16.60 -5.05
N LEU A 118 -27.06 17.22 -5.16
CA LEU A 118 -26.84 18.66 -5.12
C LEU A 118 -25.83 19.09 -6.19
N PRO A 119 -26.25 19.19 -7.47
CA PRO A 119 -25.39 19.57 -8.58
C PRO A 119 -24.67 20.90 -8.34
N LEU A 120 -23.37 20.98 -8.57
CA LEU A 120 -22.65 22.27 -8.46
C LEU A 120 -23.13 23.25 -9.55
N TYR A 121 -23.39 22.73 -10.75
CA TYR A 121 -23.90 23.47 -11.90
C TYR A 121 -25.19 22.80 -12.42
N SER A 122 -25.98 23.55 -13.18
CA SER A 122 -27.18 23.00 -13.84
C SER A 122 -26.78 22.11 -15.01
N TYR A 123 -27.38 20.93 -15.13
CA TYR A 123 -27.24 20.05 -16.29
C TYR A 123 -28.41 20.32 -17.25
N ALA A 124 -28.18 21.24 -18.18
CA ALA A 124 -29.23 21.82 -19.01
C ALA A 124 -29.45 21.08 -20.34
N THR A 125 -28.55 20.17 -20.72
CA THR A 125 -28.68 19.40 -21.97
C THR A 125 -29.47 18.11 -21.78
N LEU A 126 -29.73 17.72 -20.53
CA LEU A 126 -30.54 16.56 -20.20
C LEU A 126 -32.01 16.75 -20.55
N ALA A 127 -32.68 15.66 -20.95
CA ALA A 127 -34.13 15.66 -21.18
C ALA A 127 -34.93 16.07 -19.94
N TYR A 128 -34.40 15.74 -18.74
CA TYR A 128 -34.90 16.24 -17.46
C TYR A 128 -33.82 17.14 -16.86
N HIS A 129 -34.06 18.44 -16.89
CA HIS A 129 -33.15 19.45 -16.35
C HIS A 129 -32.83 19.18 -14.88
N TRP A 130 -31.54 19.04 -14.55
CA TRP A 130 -31.11 18.99 -13.15
C TRP A 130 -30.63 20.37 -12.72
N PRO A 131 -31.34 21.03 -11.79
CA PRO A 131 -31.00 22.38 -11.37
C PRO A 131 -29.73 22.39 -10.49
N SER A 132 -29.04 23.53 -10.48
CA SER A 132 -27.91 23.73 -9.56
C SER A 132 -28.37 23.73 -8.10
N ARG A 133 -27.46 23.42 -7.18
CA ARG A 133 -27.73 23.32 -5.74
C ARG A 133 -28.37 24.57 -5.15
N ASP A 134 -28.10 25.75 -5.70
CA ASP A 134 -28.62 27.04 -5.22
C ASP A 134 -30.11 27.26 -5.56
N GLN A 135 -30.67 26.45 -6.47
CA GLN A 135 -32.07 26.53 -6.88
C GLN A 135 -33.00 25.64 -6.03
N TYR A 136 -32.47 24.75 -5.20
CA TYR A 136 -33.28 23.96 -4.28
C TYR A 136 -33.66 24.78 -3.05
N HIS A 137 -34.93 24.74 -2.65
CA HIS A 137 -35.44 25.46 -1.47
C HIS A 137 -34.70 25.12 -0.17
N SER A 138 -34.31 23.85 -0.01
CA SER A 138 -33.54 23.35 1.13
C SER A 138 -32.56 22.28 0.64
N GLN A 139 -31.28 22.65 0.55
CA GLN A 139 -30.21 21.72 0.17
C GLN A 139 -30.10 20.53 1.16
N PRO A 140 -30.19 20.72 2.49
CA PRO A 140 -30.16 19.61 3.43
C PRO A 140 -31.32 18.62 3.24
N GLU A 141 -32.54 19.10 3.02
CA GLU A 141 -33.70 18.22 2.78
C GLU A 141 -33.56 17.43 1.49
N ARG A 142 -33.13 18.10 0.41
CA ARG A 142 -32.86 17.44 -0.87
C ARG A 142 -31.82 16.32 -0.72
N LEU A 143 -30.71 16.62 -0.04
CA LEU A 143 -29.67 15.64 0.23
C LEU A 143 -30.20 14.47 1.07
N GLU A 144 -30.98 14.75 2.12
CA GLU A 144 -31.52 13.72 3.00
C GLU A 144 -32.47 12.77 2.27
N VAL A 145 -33.32 13.27 1.38
CA VAL A 145 -34.21 12.44 0.54
C VAL A 145 -33.41 11.48 -0.33
N ILE A 146 -32.36 11.97 -1.00
CA ILE A 146 -31.51 11.13 -1.85
C ILE A 146 -30.70 10.15 -1.00
N ARG A 147 -30.18 10.58 0.15
CA ARG A 147 -29.40 9.76 1.08
C ARG A 147 -30.23 8.59 1.59
N GLN A 148 -31.42 8.84 2.14
CA GLN A 148 -32.32 7.81 2.64
C GLN A 148 -32.77 6.84 1.55
N ARG A 149 -32.91 7.32 0.32
CA ARG A 149 -33.39 6.49 -0.79
C ARG A 149 -32.31 5.61 -1.41
N TYR A 150 -31.06 6.10 -1.49
CA TYR A 150 -30.03 5.42 -2.28
C TYR A 150 -28.74 5.08 -1.53
N LEU A 151 -28.38 5.80 -0.47
CA LEU A 151 -27.05 5.73 0.15
C LEU A 151 -27.02 5.03 1.52
N VAL A 152 -28.16 4.53 2.00
CA VAL A 152 -28.26 3.85 3.29
C VAL A 152 -28.30 2.32 3.14
N ARG A 153 -28.05 1.62 4.24
CA ARG A 153 -28.20 0.16 4.32
C ARG A 153 -29.67 -0.24 4.10
N GLY A 154 -29.91 -1.35 3.39
CA GLY A 154 -31.24 -1.94 3.24
C GLY A 154 -32.20 -1.25 2.27
N CYS A 155 -31.74 -0.28 1.47
CA CYS A 155 -32.61 0.45 0.52
C CYS A 155 -32.80 -0.25 -0.86
N TYR A 156 -32.37 -1.51 -1.01
CA TYR A 156 -32.44 -2.30 -2.25
C TYR A 156 -31.90 -1.56 -3.49
N THR A 157 -30.73 -0.94 -3.32
CA THR A 157 -29.99 -0.21 -4.34
C THR A 157 -28.57 -0.76 -4.45
N PRO A 158 -27.83 -0.48 -5.54
CA PRO A 158 -26.45 -0.93 -5.68
C PRO A 158 -25.57 -0.46 -4.52
N PHE A 159 -25.72 0.79 -4.09
CA PHE A 159 -24.93 1.31 -2.98
C PHE A 159 -25.28 0.62 -1.65
N GLY A 160 -26.58 0.39 -1.39
CA GLY A 160 -27.04 -0.36 -0.22
C GLY A 160 -26.50 -1.78 -0.18
N GLU A 161 -26.53 -2.49 -1.31
CA GLU A 161 -26.00 -3.85 -1.46
C GLU A 161 -24.47 -3.88 -1.27
N LEU A 162 -23.73 -2.91 -1.82
CA LEU A 162 -22.29 -2.78 -1.60
C LEU A 162 -21.95 -2.55 -0.11
N ILE A 163 -22.77 -1.80 0.64
CA ILE A 163 -22.61 -1.66 2.10
C ILE A 163 -22.77 -3.01 2.78
N GLU A 164 -23.79 -3.79 2.44
CA GLU A 164 -24.04 -5.13 3.00
C GLU A 164 -22.88 -6.08 2.70
N LEU A 165 -22.47 -6.17 1.43
CA LEU A 165 -21.36 -7.02 0.99
C LEU A 165 -20.06 -6.64 1.71
N LYS A 166 -19.77 -5.34 1.86
CA LYS A 166 -18.58 -4.88 2.57
C LYS A 166 -18.66 -5.17 4.06
N ALA A 167 -19.83 -5.01 4.69
CA ALA A 167 -20.04 -5.33 6.10
C ALA A 167 -19.89 -6.85 6.36
N TYR A 168 -20.42 -7.67 5.46
CA TYR A 168 -20.29 -9.13 5.50
C TYR A 168 -18.84 -9.58 5.29
N ALA A 169 -18.16 -9.05 4.27
CA ALA A 169 -16.73 -9.32 4.07
C ALA A 169 -15.91 -8.92 5.31
N LYS A 170 -16.18 -7.75 5.91
CA LYS A 170 -15.54 -7.33 7.17
C LYS A 170 -15.82 -8.27 8.34
N SER A 171 -17.00 -8.87 8.44
CA SER A 171 -17.30 -9.80 9.53
C SER A 171 -16.48 -11.08 9.41
N ILE A 172 -16.33 -11.61 8.18
CA ILE A 172 -15.47 -12.75 7.87
C ILE A 172 -14.01 -12.41 8.22
N VAL A 173 -13.48 -11.27 7.75
CA VAL A 173 -12.09 -10.88 8.05
C VAL A 173 -11.87 -10.67 9.55
N ARG A 174 -12.85 -10.15 10.29
CA ARG A 174 -12.76 -10.04 11.75
C ARG A 174 -12.73 -11.40 12.46
N GLN A 175 -13.43 -12.41 11.95
CA GLN A 175 -13.44 -13.75 12.54
C GLN A 175 -12.18 -14.54 12.15
N GLU A 176 -11.98 -14.75 10.84
CA GLU A 176 -10.90 -15.57 10.28
C GLU A 176 -9.52 -14.89 10.35
N GLY A 177 -9.50 -13.56 10.27
CA GLY A 177 -8.27 -12.77 10.19
C GLY A 177 -7.64 -12.72 8.82
N MET A 178 -6.65 -11.84 8.68
CA MET A 178 -5.75 -11.87 7.53
C MET A 178 -4.95 -13.18 7.57
N PRO A 179 -4.89 -13.95 6.46
CA PRO A 179 -3.95 -15.05 6.34
C PRO A 179 -2.52 -14.57 6.67
N GLY A 180 -1.75 -15.41 7.36
CA GLY A 180 -0.34 -15.12 7.62
C GLY A 180 0.39 -14.90 6.29
N ASN A 181 0.83 -13.67 6.03
CA ASN A 181 1.53 -13.31 4.79
C ASN A 181 3.05 -13.20 5.01
N LEU A 182 3.54 -13.69 6.14
CA LEU A 182 4.94 -13.61 6.53
C LEU A 182 5.36 -14.94 7.14
N TYR A 183 6.54 -15.44 6.80
CA TYR A 183 7.11 -16.66 7.38
C TYR A 183 8.59 -16.43 7.71
N TRP A 184 8.96 -16.64 8.98
CA TRP A 184 10.34 -16.56 9.42
C TRP A 184 11.10 -17.84 9.10
N ALA A 185 12.34 -17.72 8.67
CA ALA A 185 13.26 -18.84 8.65
C ALA A 185 13.48 -19.37 10.09
N PRO A 186 13.74 -20.67 10.27
CA PRO A 186 13.93 -21.27 11.60
C PRO A 186 15.02 -20.60 12.43
N ASP A 187 16.06 -20.08 11.77
CA ASP A 187 17.17 -19.36 12.42
C ASP A 187 16.82 -17.92 12.84
N GLY A 188 15.66 -17.40 12.41
CA GLY A 188 15.20 -16.03 12.63
C GLY A 188 15.98 -14.95 11.88
N ARG A 189 16.91 -15.30 10.99
CA ARG A 189 17.80 -14.33 10.31
C ARG A 189 17.24 -13.83 8.98
N SER A 190 16.23 -14.51 8.45
CA SER A 190 15.44 -14.06 7.32
C SER A 190 13.98 -14.39 7.50
N PHE A 191 13.15 -13.77 6.69
CA PHE A 191 11.74 -14.07 6.56
C PHE A 191 11.28 -13.72 5.16
N VAL A 192 10.12 -14.22 4.78
CA VAL A 192 9.57 -14.01 3.45
C VAL A 192 8.19 -13.40 3.58
N VAL A 193 7.83 -12.50 2.67
CA VAL A 193 6.58 -11.74 2.71
C VAL A 193 5.78 -11.93 1.42
N GLY A 194 4.53 -12.41 1.53
CA GLY A 194 3.64 -12.61 0.39
C GLY A 194 4.20 -13.59 -0.65
N ASN A 195 4.30 -13.16 -1.91
CA ASN A 195 4.75 -13.95 -3.06
C ASN A 195 6.28 -14.20 -3.03
N ASP A 196 6.78 -14.95 -2.05
CA ASP A 196 8.17 -15.40 -1.96
C ASP A 196 9.23 -14.27 -1.91
N LYS A 197 8.86 -13.08 -1.42
CA LYS A 197 9.78 -11.95 -1.28
C LYS A 197 10.66 -12.12 -0.05
N GLU A 198 11.82 -12.75 -0.22
CA GLU A 198 12.79 -12.99 0.86
C GLU A 198 13.43 -11.68 1.34
N VAL A 199 13.48 -11.52 2.67
CA VAL A 199 14.11 -10.41 3.37
C VAL A 199 15.07 -10.96 4.41
N ARG A 200 16.34 -10.56 4.32
CA ARG A 200 17.39 -10.94 5.27
C ARG A 200 17.75 -9.80 6.20
N LEU A 201 17.98 -10.10 7.49
CA LEU A 201 18.38 -9.10 8.48
C LEU A 201 19.75 -8.48 8.16
N SER A 202 20.68 -9.28 7.63
CA SER A 202 21.99 -8.80 7.17
C SER A 202 21.86 -7.71 6.11
N ASP A 203 20.89 -7.87 5.21
CA ASP A 203 20.66 -6.92 4.12
C ASP A 203 20.01 -5.65 4.65
N PHE A 204 19.15 -5.75 5.67
CA PHE A 204 18.59 -4.61 6.40
C PHE A 204 19.70 -3.75 7.03
N CYS A 205 20.60 -4.37 7.80
CA CYS A 205 21.71 -3.66 8.43
C CYS A 205 22.67 -3.07 7.39
N ARG A 206 23.03 -3.84 6.35
CA ARG A 206 23.92 -3.36 5.29
C ARG A 206 23.31 -2.19 4.53
N THR A 207 22.03 -2.27 4.18
CA THR A 207 21.31 -1.22 3.45
C THR A 207 21.18 0.04 4.31
N TYR A 208 20.99 -0.08 5.62
CA TYR A 208 21.02 1.06 6.56
C TYR A 208 22.35 1.83 6.46
N HIS A 209 23.48 1.13 6.56
CA HIS A 209 24.80 1.78 6.46
C HIS A 209 25.06 2.33 5.05
N LYS A 210 24.75 1.55 4.00
CA LYS A 210 24.89 1.95 2.59
C LYS A 210 24.11 3.24 2.30
N ALA A 211 22.87 3.36 2.77
CA ALA A 211 22.03 4.52 2.50
C ALA A 211 22.62 5.80 3.10
N ILE A 212 23.11 5.75 4.34
CA ILE A 212 23.71 6.92 5.00
C ILE A 212 25.05 7.29 4.34
N ALA A 213 25.90 6.29 4.05
CA ALA A 213 27.19 6.50 3.41
C ALA A 213 27.06 7.16 2.03
N LEU A 214 26.06 6.77 1.22
CA LEU A 214 25.81 7.41 -0.08
C LEU A 214 25.46 8.89 0.05
N VAL A 215 24.71 9.28 1.09
CA VAL A 215 24.41 10.70 1.34
C VAL A 215 25.68 11.43 1.75
N GLU A 216 26.49 10.85 2.63
CA GLU A 216 27.77 11.43 3.06
C GLU A 216 28.72 11.62 1.87
N GLU A 217 28.84 10.63 0.99
CA GLU A 217 29.65 10.68 -0.23
C GLU A 217 29.20 11.80 -1.16
N HIS A 218 27.90 11.86 -1.49
CA HIS A 218 27.37 12.92 -2.34
C HIS A 218 27.54 14.31 -1.71
N VAL A 219 27.30 14.44 -0.40
CA VAL A 219 27.50 15.72 0.30
C VAL A 219 28.97 16.11 0.27
N GLU A 220 29.91 15.22 0.56
CA GLU A 220 31.34 15.55 0.53
C GLU A 220 31.84 15.87 -0.89
N GLU A 221 31.37 15.16 -1.91
CA GLU A 221 31.66 15.49 -3.32
C GLU A 221 31.15 16.91 -3.66
N MET A 222 29.93 17.25 -3.24
CA MET A 222 29.33 18.57 -3.47
C MET A 222 29.96 19.69 -2.64
N MET A 223 30.51 19.38 -1.46
CA MET A 223 31.22 20.35 -0.63
C MET A 223 32.62 20.67 -1.16
N LEU A 224 33.14 19.91 -2.13
CA LEU A 224 34.44 20.16 -2.78
C LEU A 224 35.60 20.22 -1.76
N GLY A 225 35.51 19.44 -0.68
CA GLY A 225 36.47 19.46 0.44
C GLY A 225 36.37 20.69 1.35
N LEU A 226 35.32 21.52 1.22
CA LEU A 226 35.01 22.55 2.20
C LEU A 226 34.53 21.90 3.50
N ARG A 227 35.13 22.28 4.63
CA ARG A 227 34.77 21.76 5.95
C ARG A 227 34.25 22.91 6.82
N PRO A 228 32.97 23.29 6.71
CA PRO A 228 32.38 24.28 7.58
C PRO A 228 32.39 23.77 9.03
N SER A 229 32.70 24.65 9.97
CA SER A 229 32.78 24.35 11.40
C SER A 229 31.38 24.28 12.04
N PHE A 230 30.51 23.44 11.53
CA PHE A 230 29.19 23.22 12.13
C PHE A 230 29.31 22.29 13.32
N ASN A 231 29.14 22.80 14.54
CA ASN A 231 28.89 21.96 15.69
C ASN A 231 27.38 21.69 15.78
N ILE A 232 27.00 20.46 15.48
CA ILE A 232 25.60 20.03 15.42
C ILE A 232 24.88 20.20 16.77
N ASN A 233 25.62 20.13 17.89
CA ASN A 233 25.08 20.27 19.23
C ASN A 233 24.68 21.70 19.57
N ASP A 234 25.23 22.69 18.85
CA ASP A 234 24.96 24.11 19.08
C ASP A 234 23.74 24.60 18.30
N ILE A 235 23.28 23.82 17.32
CA ILE A 235 22.10 24.18 16.51
C ILE A 235 20.85 24.13 17.37
N ARG A 236 20.16 25.27 17.45
CA ARG A 236 18.90 25.42 18.16
C ARG A 236 17.75 25.61 17.18
N ASP A 237 16.58 25.17 17.57
CA ASP A 237 15.34 25.42 16.82
C ASP A 237 14.25 25.95 17.76
N ASP A 238 13.24 26.60 17.21
CA ASP A 238 12.00 26.95 17.89
C ASP A 238 10.85 26.14 17.29
N LEU A 239 10.40 25.14 18.05
CA LEU A 239 9.30 24.24 17.67
C LEU A 239 7.95 24.97 17.60
N ASN A 240 7.80 26.12 18.27
CA ASN A 240 6.55 26.85 18.38
C ASN A 240 6.42 27.99 17.35
N CYS A 241 7.52 28.38 16.69
CA CYS A 241 7.47 29.44 15.70
C CYS A 241 6.66 29.02 14.46
N ARG A 242 5.59 29.78 14.18
CA ARG A 242 4.67 29.59 13.06
C ARG A 242 4.85 30.59 11.92
N LYS A 243 5.86 31.46 11.98
CA LYS A 243 6.12 32.46 10.95
C LYS A 243 6.37 31.79 9.60
N ALA A 244 5.76 32.28 8.53
CA ALA A 244 6.05 31.83 7.16
C ALA A 244 7.51 32.12 6.80
N GLY A 245 8.16 31.19 6.10
CA GLY A 245 9.59 31.26 5.78
C GLY A 245 10.52 30.94 6.96
N TRP A 246 10.00 30.41 8.07
CA TRP A 246 10.81 30.05 9.24
C TRP A 246 11.23 28.57 9.26
N SER A 247 12.49 28.35 9.61
CA SER A 247 13.09 27.08 10.04
C SER A 247 14.29 27.39 10.95
N PHE A 248 14.97 26.36 11.48
CA PHE A 248 16.23 26.54 12.21
C PHE A 248 17.32 27.26 11.39
N LEU A 249 17.23 27.25 10.05
CA LEU A 249 18.18 27.94 9.17
C LEU A 249 18.09 29.46 9.32
N GLN A 250 16.89 30.00 9.61
CA GLN A 250 16.65 31.44 9.76
C GLN A 250 16.88 31.94 11.19
N LYS A 251 17.27 31.05 12.11
CA LYS A 251 17.55 31.40 13.50
C LYS A 251 18.92 32.07 13.59
N PRO A 252 19.01 33.37 13.99
CA PRO A 252 20.28 34.11 13.96
C PRO A 252 21.40 33.46 14.78
N GLU A 253 21.08 32.86 15.92
CA GLU A 253 22.05 32.23 16.82
C GLU A 253 22.77 31.03 16.20
N ASN A 254 22.22 30.44 15.13
CA ASN A 254 22.84 29.31 14.44
C ASN A 254 23.91 29.74 13.43
N ASN A 255 24.01 31.03 13.06
CA ASN A 255 24.99 31.56 12.11
C ASN A 255 25.06 30.79 10.76
N LEU A 256 23.91 30.39 10.21
CA LEU A 256 23.84 29.57 8.99
C LEU A 256 23.56 30.37 7.70
N SER A 257 23.04 31.61 7.81
CA SER A 257 22.53 32.39 6.67
C SER A 257 23.56 32.60 5.55
N ASP A 258 24.83 32.80 5.90
CA ASP A 258 25.88 33.16 4.94
C ASP A 258 26.83 31.98 4.64
N ALA A 259 26.56 30.80 5.21
CA ALA A 259 27.47 29.65 5.11
C ALA A 259 27.63 29.14 3.66
N TRP A 260 26.60 29.32 2.83
CA TRP A 260 26.61 28.94 1.41
C TRP A 260 27.51 29.83 0.54
N GLU A 261 27.73 31.11 0.91
CA GLU A 261 28.56 32.04 0.13
C GLU A 261 30.00 31.54 0.01
N THR A 262 30.49 30.87 1.06
CA THR A 262 31.82 30.25 1.06
C THR A 262 31.92 29.16 0.00
N LEU A 263 30.87 28.34 -0.18
CA LEU A 263 30.84 27.32 -1.22
C LEU A 263 30.75 27.96 -2.61
N VAL A 264 29.95 29.01 -2.80
CA VAL A 264 29.87 29.74 -4.08
C VAL A 264 31.21 30.36 -4.47
N ASN A 265 31.91 30.99 -3.52
CA ASN A 265 33.25 31.52 -3.75
C ASN A 265 34.24 30.41 -4.12
N LYS A 266 34.15 29.26 -3.45
CA LYS A 266 34.97 28.08 -3.74
C LYS A 266 34.69 27.49 -5.12
N LEU A 267 33.44 27.49 -5.59
CA LEU A 267 33.11 27.02 -6.93
C LEU A 267 33.92 27.76 -8.00
N ARG A 268 34.15 29.07 -7.87
CA ARG A 268 34.88 29.86 -8.89
C ARG A 268 36.31 29.38 -9.15
N THR A 269 36.96 28.77 -8.16
CA THR A 269 38.35 28.30 -8.26
C THR A 269 38.46 26.77 -8.29
N SER A 270 37.36 26.06 -8.09
CA SER A 270 37.34 24.60 -7.98
C SER A 270 36.95 23.92 -9.29
N GLN A 271 37.15 22.61 -9.31
CA GLN A 271 36.72 21.71 -10.37
C GLN A 271 35.79 20.65 -9.84
N PHE A 272 34.93 20.12 -10.71
CA PHE A 272 34.03 19.02 -10.43
C PHE A 272 34.23 17.95 -11.49
N ARG A 273 34.56 16.73 -11.04
CA ARG A 273 34.88 15.58 -11.90
C ARG A 273 35.90 15.93 -13.00
N GLY A 274 36.96 16.65 -12.61
CA GLY A 274 38.07 17.05 -13.49
C GLY A 274 37.80 18.24 -14.41
N LYS A 275 36.65 18.92 -14.32
CA LYS A 275 36.32 20.10 -15.13
C LYS A 275 36.09 21.33 -14.24
N PRO A 276 36.61 22.52 -14.58
CA PRO A 276 36.41 23.72 -13.78
C PRO A 276 34.96 24.23 -13.88
N PHE A 277 34.45 24.83 -12.80
CA PHE A 277 33.11 25.43 -12.79
C PHE A 277 33.02 26.75 -13.55
N ALA A 278 34.11 27.51 -13.57
CA ALA A 278 34.17 28.82 -14.20
C ALA A 278 35.52 29.02 -14.88
N THR A 279 35.53 29.90 -15.87
CA THR A 279 36.74 30.58 -16.35
C THR A 279 36.85 31.93 -15.63
N ALA A 280 37.87 32.73 -15.95
CA ALA A 280 38.07 34.05 -15.35
C ALA A 280 36.85 34.99 -15.48
N SER A 281 35.95 34.76 -16.44
CA SER A 281 34.82 35.65 -16.73
C SER A 281 33.44 34.97 -16.81
N HIS A 282 33.36 33.64 -16.95
CA HIS A 282 32.08 32.96 -17.19
C HIS A 282 31.96 31.62 -16.46
N TRP A 283 30.75 31.28 -16.03
CA TRP A 283 30.42 29.92 -15.56
C TRP A 283 30.36 28.94 -16.73
N ARG A 284 30.90 27.73 -16.55
CA ARG A 284 30.84 26.64 -17.53
C ARG A 284 29.56 25.83 -17.36
N PRO A 285 28.59 25.91 -18.30
CA PRO A 285 27.30 25.26 -18.15
C PRO A 285 27.41 23.75 -17.89
N ASP A 286 28.25 23.03 -18.62
CA ASP A 286 28.38 21.58 -18.49
C ASP A 286 28.81 21.12 -17.08
N THR A 287 29.80 21.80 -16.49
CA THR A 287 30.28 21.47 -15.14
C THR A 287 29.22 21.80 -14.10
N CYS A 288 28.57 22.96 -14.22
CA CYS A 288 27.51 23.34 -13.31
C CYS A 288 26.29 22.40 -13.44
N LEU A 289 25.94 21.96 -14.64
CA LEU A 289 24.87 20.98 -14.88
C LEU A 289 25.22 19.61 -14.27
N ALA A 290 26.48 19.18 -14.34
CA ALA A 290 26.93 17.96 -13.67
C ALA A 290 26.82 18.05 -12.13
N TYR A 291 27.07 19.23 -11.56
CA TYR A 291 26.87 19.46 -10.13
C TYR A 291 25.39 19.50 -9.75
N LEU A 292 24.56 20.17 -10.56
CA LEU A 292 23.11 20.20 -10.39
C LEU A 292 22.49 18.81 -10.55
N SER A 293 22.99 17.97 -11.45
CA SER A 293 22.50 16.59 -11.61
C SER A 293 22.84 15.73 -10.40
N LEU A 294 24.05 15.87 -9.82
CA LEU A 294 24.40 15.20 -8.57
C LEU A 294 23.47 15.59 -7.42
N SER A 295 22.95 16.83 -7.42
CA SER A 295 21.96 17.25 -6.41
C SER A 295 20.66 16.46 -6.46
N LEU A 296 20.25 15.99 -7.64
CA LEU A 296 19.07 15.13 -7.79
C LEU A 296 19.34 13.74 -7.20
N ASP A 297 20.55 13.21 -7.36
CA ASP A 297 20.97 11.95 -6.76
C ASP A 297 21.15 12.07 -5.25
N LEU A 298 21.63 13.22 -4.75
CA LEU A 298 21.62 13.54 -3.33
C LEU A 298 20.20 13.58 -2.77
N ASN A 299 19.24 14.20 -3.46
CA ASN A 299 17.84 14.20 -3.06
C ASN A 299 17.27 12.76 -2.96
N ARG A 300 17.52 11.91 -3.97
CA ARG A 300 17.09 10.50 -3.98
C ARG A 300 17.73 9.69 -2.84
N SER A 301 19.05 9.79 -2.66
CA SER A 301 19.77 9.09 -1.61
C SER A 301 19.36 9.58 -0.21
N ALA A 302 19.17 10.89 -0.02
CA ALA A 302 18.67 11.46 1.23
C ALA A 302 17.26 10.96 1.57
N PHE A 303 16.37 10.84 0.57
CA PHE A 303 15.05 10.24 0.78
C PHE A 303 15.16 8.79 1.26
N ALA A 304 15.98 7.97 0.60
CA ALA A 304 16.15 6.57 0.98
C ALA A 304 16.80 6.43 2.36
N ALA A 305 17.83 7.22 2.66
CA ALA A 305 18.48 7.25 3.96
C ALA A 305 17.52 7.66 5.07
N LEU A 306 16.70 8.69 4.87
CA LEU A 306 15.67 9.09 5.83
C LEU A 306 14.65 7.98 6.03
N LYS A 307 14.21 7.34 4.94
CA LYS A 307 13.23 6.26 5.02
C LYS A 307 13.75 5.07 5.82
N ILE A 308 15.03 4.75 5.68
CA ILE A 308 15.64 3.58 6.31
C ILE A 308 16.11 3.85 7.75
N SER A 309 16.65 5.04 8.00
CA SER A 309 17.38 5.33 9.25
C SER A 309 16.58 6.04 10.34
N SER A 310 15.41 6.61 10.01
CA SER A 310 14.60 7.42 10.94
C SER A 310 13.75 6.62 11.92
N GLY A 311 13.99 5.30 12.03
CA GLY A 311 13.21 4.37 12.86
C GLY A 311 12.07 3.72 12.07
N LEU A 312 10.93 3.47 12.73
CA LEU A 312 9.79 2.82 12.08
C LEU A 312 9.26 3.68 10.92
N PRO A 313 9.21 3.13 9.69
CA PRO A 313 8.93 3.93 8.50
C PRO A 313 7.49 4.42 8.48
N GLY A 314 7.28 5.72 8.19
CA GLY A 314 5.95 6.31 7.91
C GLY A 314 5.32 5.78 6.61
N ARG A 315 4.13 6.26 6.24
CA ARG A 315 3.55 5.93 4.91
C ARG A 315 4.30 6.68 3.79
N GLY A 316 4.11 6.24 2.54
CA GLY A 316 4.74 6.90 1.39
C GLY A 316 4.37 8.38 1.31
N SER A 317 3.07 8.66 1.29
CA SER A 317 2.51 10.02 1.25
C SER A 317 2.95 10.93 2.40
N GLU A 318 3.13 10.37 3.60
CA GLU A 318 3.62 11.11 4.78
C GLU A 318 5.08 11.54 4.64
N VAL A 319 5.94 10.69 4.06
CA VAL A 319 7.38 10.96 3.99
C VAL A 319 7.73 11.82 2.77
N THR A 320 6.99 11.69 1.66
CA THR A 320 7.24 12.49 0.46
C THR A 320 6.80 13.95 0.60
N SER A 321 5.89 14.24 1.53
CA SER A 321 5.35 15.59 1.76
C SER A 321 6.07 16.36 2.88
N ILE A 322 7.20 15.85 3.38
CA ILE A 322 7.99 16.49 4.44
C ILE A 322 8.49 17.86 3.97
N ARG A 323 8.17 18.92 4.73
CA ARG A 323 8.68 20.27 4.53
C ARG A 323 9.76 20.62 5.55
N TYR A 324 10.77 21.38 5.14
CA TYR A 324 11.78 21.89 6.06
C TYR A 324 11.56 23.37 6.43
N LEU A 325 10.66 24.06 5.72
CA LEU A 325 10.35 25.47 5.89
C LEU A 325 8.85 25.64 6.16
N ASN A 326 8.49 26.55 7.07
CA ASN A 326 7.10 26.94 7.27
C ASN A 326 6.58 27.70 6.05
N THR A 327 5.34 27.43 5.66
CA THR A 327 4.58 28.25 4.69
C THR A 327 3.43 28.96 5.41
N GLU A 328 2.69 29.81 4.69
CA GLU A 328 1.51 30.49 5.23
C GLU A 328 0.41 29.50 5.65
N LEU A 329 0.29 28.38 4.94
CA LEU A 329 -0.78 27.40 5.12
C LEU A 329 -0.35 26.19 5.95
N THR A 330 0.93 25.85 5.94
CA THR A 330 1.42 24.59 6.53
C THR A 330 2.72 24.80 7.30
N LEU A 331 2.83 24.13 8.44
CA LEU A 331 4.04 24.11 9.24
C LEU A 331 5.06 23.11 8.67
N ARG A 332 6.34 23.35 8.95
CA ARG A 332 7.41 22.42 8.62
C ARG A 332 7.33 21.14 9.44
N ASN A 333 7.99 20.10 8.94
CA ASN A 333 8.15 18.81 9.58
C ASN A 333 9.59 18.58 10.09
N VAL A 334 10.57 19.28 9.53
CA VAL A 334 11.98 19.15 9.93
C VAL A 334 12.29 20.12 11.06
N PHE A 335 12.84 19.57 12.16
CA PHE A 335 13.25 20.34 13.32
C PHE A 335 14.63 19.90 13.83
N PHE A 336 15.25 20.74 14.65
CA PHE A 336 16.49 20.40 15.35
C PHE A 336 16.29 20.31 16.86
N TYR A 337 16.72 19.21 17.48
CA TYR A 337 16.62 19.03 18.93
C TYR A 337 17.72 18.10 19.46
N GLY A 338 18.42 18.53 20.52
CA GLY A 338 19.42 17.71 21.20
C GLY A 338 20.57 17.23 20.31
N GLY A 339 21.07 18.11 19.43
CA GLY A 339 22.16 17.78 18.50
C GLY A 339 21.78 16.83 17.36
N ARG A 340 20.48 16.62 17.13
CA ARG A 340 19.97 15.76 16.06
C ARG A 340 18.84 16.44 15.31
N MET A 341 18.78 16.14 14.01
CA MET A 341 17.61 16.48 13.21
C MET A 341 16.49 15.49 13.51
N MET A 342 15.27 16.00 13.62
CA MET A 342 14.07 15.20 13.83
C MET A 342 12.97 15.56 12.84
N ILE A 343 12.18 14.56 12.47
CA ILE A 343 11.02 14.69 11.60
C ILE A 343 9.77 14.53 12.45
N MET A 344 8.92 15.55 12.47
CA MET A 344 7.64 15.56 13.17
C MET A 344 6.51 15.56 12.15
N ILE A 345 5.64 14.56 12.23
CA ILE A 345 4.45 14.41 11.39
C ILE A 345 3.22 14.39 12.29
N SER A 346 2.27 15.30 12.06
CA SER A 346 0.96 15.24 12.70
C SER A 346 0.06 14.28 11.92
N TYR A 347 -0.39 13.21 12.57
CA TYR A 347 -1.26 12.24 11.94
C TYR A 347 -2.72 12.64 12.09
N ASN A 348 -3.33 13.13 11.01
CA ASN A 348 -4.68 13.71 11.03
C ASN A 348 -5.81 12.67 10.92
N LYS A 349 -5.56 11.42 10.50
CA LYS A 349 -6.63 10.40 10.41
C LYS A 349 -7.26 10.07 11.78
N ALA A 350 -6.56 10.28 12.89
CA ALA A 350 -7.13 10.15 14.23
C ALA A 350 -7.92 11.39 14.68
N ARG A 351 -7.75 12.53 14.00
CA ARG A 351 -8.49 13.76 14.27
C ARG A 351 -9.94 13.63 13.82
N ALA A 352 -10.18 12.96 12.69
CA ALA A 352 -11.52 12.68 12.19
C ALA A 352 -12.37 11.85 13.16
N SER A 353 -11.76 10.95 13.93
CA SER A 353 -12.49 10.12 14.90
C SER A 353 -12.51 10.69 16.32
N ASN A 354 -11.45 11.39 16.75
CA ASN A 354 -11.25 11.75 18.16
C ASN A 354 -11.00 13.25 18.40
N ASN A 355 -11.07 14.12 17.39
CA ASN A 355 -10.78 15.56 17.43
C ASN A 355 -9.34 15.97 17.84
N TYR A 356 -8.43 15.03 18.12
CA TYR A 356 -7.03 15.30 18.46
C TYR A 356 -6.07 14.72 17.41
N SER A 357 -5.09 15.51 16.98
CA SER A 357 -3.94 15.00 16.22
C SER A 357 -2.89 14.44 17.18
N PHE A 358 -2.33 13.26 16.88
CA PHE A 358 -1.14 12.78 17.56
C PHE A 358 0.11 13.02 16.70
N TYR A 359 1.24 13.27 17.35
CA TYR A 359 2.50 13.54 16.68
C TYR A 359 3.35 12.28 16.62
N ILE A 360 3.95 12.06 15.46
CA ILE A 360 4.96 11.03 15.24
C ILE A 360 6.29 11.73 15.06
N VAL A 361 7.21 11.50 15.98
CA VAL A 361 8.55 12.09 15.95
C VAL A 361 9.58 11.01 15.64
N ARG A 362 10.48 11.32 14.71
CA ARG A 362 11.55 10.44 14.27
C ARG A 362 12.88 11.16 14.32
N TYR A 363 13.81 10.66 15.12
CA TYR A 363 15.17 11.21 15.18
C TYR A 363 16.05 10.58 14.11
N LEU A 364 16.86 11.41 13.47
CA LEU A 364 17.85 10.97 12.50
C LEU A 364 19.19 10.66 13.21
N PRO A 365 19.99 9.72 12.66
CA PRO A 365 21.35 9.50 13.15
C PRO A 365 22.19 10.80 13.12
N PRO A 366 23.15 10.98 14.04
CA PRO A 366 23.94 12.23 14.11
C PRO A 366 24.69 12.56 12.82
N ASN A 367 25.33 11.57 12.21
CA ASN A 367 26.10 11.74 10.98
C ASN A 367 25.19 12.09 9.78
N PHE A 368 24.04 11.44 9.65
CA PHE A 368 23.05 11.81 8.65
C PHE A 368 22.45 13.21 8.91
N SER A 369 22.23 13.58 10.17
CA SER A 369 21.77 14.92 10.56
C SER A 369 22.77 16.00 10.14
N LEU A 370 24.08 15.74 10.29
CA LEU A 370 25.13 16.65 9.84
C LEU A 370 25.15 16.80 8.32
N SER A 371 25.02 15.69 7.59
CA SER A 371 24.96 15.71 6.13
C SER A 371 23.74 16.47 5.62
N LEU A 372 22.57 16.28 6.24
CA LEU A 372 21.37 17.06 5.91
C LEU A 372 21.50 18.54 6.29
N LEU A 373 22.18 18.87 7.40
CA LEU A 373 22.46 20.25 7.76
C LEU A 373 23.32 20.94 6.70
N LYS A 374 24.42 20.30 6.27
CA LYS A 374 25.27 20.80 5.16
C LYS A 374 24.45 20.94 3.87
N TYR A 375 23.61 19.95 3.57
CA TYR A 375 22.74 19.98 2.40
C TYR A 375 21.79 21.17 2.41
N LEU A 376 21.08 21.39 3.52
CA LEU A 376 20.08 22.46 3.65
C LEU A 376 20.70 23.85 3.77
N ALA A 377 21.77 24.01 4.55
CA ALA A 377 22.36 25.32 4.84
C ALA A 377 23.35 25.82 3.78
N VAL A 378 24.03 24.92 3.06
CA VAL A 378 25.14 25.28 2.15
C VAL A 378 24.83 24.87 0.72
N ILE A 379 24.52 23.59 0.50
CA ILE A 379 24.38 23.04 -0.86
C ILE A 379 23.11 23.55 -1.55
N ARG A 380 21.96 23.57 -0.87
CA ARG A 380 20.68 24.05 -1.44
C ARG A 380 20.74 25.51 -1.92
N PRO A 381 21.17 26.49 -1.11
CA PRO A 381 21.30 27.86 -1.60
C PRO A 381 22.30 27.98 -2.76
N THR A 382 23.36 27.18 -2.76
CA THR A 382 24.33 27.11 -3.87
C THR A 382 23.69 26.56 -5.15
N ILE A 383 22.83 25.55 -5.06
CA ILE A 383 22.02 25.03 -6.18
C ILE A 383 21.12 26.14 -6.73
N ASP A 384 20.42 26.87 -5.86
CA ASP A 384 19.50 27.94 -6.27
C ASP A 384 20.24 29.10 -6.98
N PHE A 385 21.44 29.43 -6.49
CA PHE A 385 22.33 30.38 -7.12
C PHE A 385 22.74 29.93 -8.54
N LEU A 386 23.23 28.70 -8.70
CA LEU A 386 23.62 28.17 -10.01
C LEU A 386 22.42 28.05 -10.96
N ALA A 387 21.28 27.56 -10.47
CA ALA A 387 20.03 27.46 -11.23
C ALA A 387 19.57 28.84 -11.74
N THR A 388 19.72 29.89 -10.92
CA THR A 388 19.36 31.26 -11.31
C THR A 388 20.32 31.80 -12.37
N ILE A 389 21.63 31.63 -12.20
CA ILE A 389 22.64 32.11 -13.17
C ILE A 389 22.49 31.42 -14.53
N LEU A 390 22.23 30.11 -14.52
CA LEU A 390 22.04 29.33 -15.74
C LEU A 390 20.64 29.44 -16.34
N LYS A 391 19.72 30.18 -15.68
CA LYS A 391 18.31 30.31 -16.08
C LYS A 391 17.59 28.96 -16.19
N MET A 392 17.85 28.07 -15.23
CA MET A 392 17.29 26.71 -15.15
C MET A 392 16.32 26.58 -13.96
N PRO A 393 15.09 27.09 -14.06
CA PRO A 393 14.16 27.19 -12.93
C PRO A 393 13.75 25.83 -12.33
N HIS A 394 13.83 24.74 -13.12
CA HIS A 394 13.48 23.39 -12.67
C HIS A 394 14.45 22.80 -11.62
N TYR A 395 15.65 23.39 -11.45
CA TYR A 395 16.58 23.02 -10.38
C TYR A 395 16.40 23.85 -9.11
N LYS A 396 15.55 24.89 -9.12
CA LYS A 396 15.32 25.71 -7.92
C LYS A 396 14.66 24.88 -6.82
N CYS A 397 15.21 25.00 -5.62
CA CYS A 397 14.70 24.36 -4.43
C CYS A 397 13.41 25.04 -3.97
N ASN A 398 12.39 24.23 -3.67
CA ASN A 398 11.21 24.68 -2.96
C ASN A 398 11.29 24.31 -1.46
N ASP A 399 10.18 24.45 -0.75
CA ASP A 399 10.05 24.27 0.70
C ASP A 399 9.94 22.79 1.16
N PHE A 400 9.79 21.86 0.21
CA PHE A 400 9.83 20.43 0.49
C PHE A 400 11.27 19.93 0.69
N LEU A 401 11.43 18.98 1.60
CA LEU A 401 12.71 18.29 1.81
C LEU A 401 13.04 17.36 0.64
N PHE A 402 12.04 16.76 0.00
CA PHE A 402 12.25 15.80 -1.09
C PHE A 402 11.48 16.22 -2.34
N GLN A 403 12.19 16.87 -3.26
CA GLN A 403 11.61 17.45 -4.46
C GLN A 403 11.40 16.40 -5.55
N ASP A 404 10.46 16.66 -6.47
CA ASP A 404 10.27 15.81 -7.66
C ASP A 404 11.51 15.90 -8.56
N PRO A 405 12.24 14.80 -8.80
CA PRO A 405 13.40 14.82 -9.68
C PRO A 405 13.10 15.21 -11.12
N SER A 406 11.83 15.12 -11.56
CA SER A 406 11.40 15.51 -12.91
C SER A 406 11.01 16.99 -13.02
N GLY A 407 10.87 17.70 -11.90
CA GLY A 407 10.44 19.10 -11.85
C GLY A 407 8.99 19.35 -12.26
N ARG A 408 8.17 18.31 -12.43
CA ARG A 408 6.75 18.44 -12.82
C ARG A 408 5.84 18.76 -11.65
N GLN A 409 6.19 18.27 -10.47
CA GLN A 409 5.48 18.50 -9.22
C GLN A 409 6.39 19.17 -8.20
N LYS A 410 5.83 19.72 -7.11
CA LYS A 410 6.63 20.33 -6.04
C LYS A 410 7.44 19.27 -5.27
N HIS A 411 6.89 18.07 -5.07
CA HIS A 411 7.55 16.98 -4.37
C HIS A 411 7.33 15.65 -5.07
N MET A 412 8.18 14.67 -4.76
CA MET A 412 8.05 13.34 -5.34
C MET A 412 6.76 12.64 -4.91
N ASN A 413 6.25 11.73 -5.74
CA ASN A 413 5.09 10.90 -5.41
C ASN A 413 5.50 9.51 -4.88
N SER A 414 4.53 8.72 -4.42
CA SER A 414 4.80 7.39 -3.82
C SER A 414 5.38 6.37 -4.81
N VAL A 415 5.12 6.52 -6.11
CA VAL A 415 5.67 5.64 -7.16
C VAL A 415 7.15 5.93 -7.35
N GLN A 416 7.52 7.21 -7.51
CA GLN A 416 8.92 7.65 -7.60
C GLN A 416 9.71 7.24 -6.35
N ALA A 417 9.13 7.48 -5.17
CA ALA A 417 9.72 7.11 -3.90
C ALA A 417 9.94 5.59 -3.75
N SER A 418 9.01 4.77 -4.26
CA SER A 418 9.21 3.31 -4.33
C SER A 418 10.29 2.91 -5.32
N GLY A 419 10.38 3.60 -6.47
CA GLY A 419 11.45 3.42 -7.45
C GLY A 419 12.83 3.70 -6.88
N ILE A 420 12.99 4.77 -6.09
CA ILE A 420 14.24 5.13 -5.42
C ILE A 420 14.70 4.00 -4.48
N LEU A 421 13.80 3.47 -3.66
CA LEU A 421 14.14 2.40 -2.71
C LEU A 421 14.49 1.09 -3.42
N LYS A 422 13.73 0.74 -4.48
CA LYS A 422 14.05 -0.41 -5.34
C LYS A 422 15.42 -0.25 -5.98
N HIS A 423 15.77 0.94 -6.44
CA HIS A 423 17.07 1.21 -7.05
C HIS A 423 18.22 1.04 -6.04
N LEU A 424 18.08 1.58 -4.82
CA LEU A 424 19.10 1.41 -3.76
C LEU A 424 19.35 -0.07 -3.42
N THR A 425 18.28 -0.88 -3.47
CA THR A 425 18.22 -2.28 -3.06
C THR A 425 18.20 -3.26 -4.24
N ARG A 426 18.55 -2.79 -5.45
CA ARG A 426 18.51 -3.60 -6.68
C ARG A 426 19.43 -4.83 -6.64
N ASP A 427 20.49 -4.76 -5.83
CA ASP A 427 21.48 -5.82 -5.69
C ASP A 427 21.03 -6.91 -4.69
N LEU A 428 19.88 -6.72 -4.02
CA LEU A 428 19.30 -7.71 -3.11
C LEU A 428 18.48 -8.73 -3.89
N VAL A 429 18.31 -9.92 -3.30
CA VAL A 429 17.45 -10.98 -3.86
C VAL A 429 16.05 -10.46 -4.16
N THR A 430 15.49 -9.65 -3.26
CA THR A 430 14.25 -8.92 -3.50
C THR A 430 14.46 -7.41 -3.32
N PRO A 431 14.37 -6.61 -4.40
CA PRO A 431 14.37 -5.16 -4.30
C PRO A 431 13.16 -4.64 -3.50
N TRP A 432 13.39 -3.67 -2.63
CA TRP A 432 12.38 -3.19 -1.70
C TRP A 432 11.59 -2.00 -2.26
N ALA A 433 10.29 -2.21 -2.44
CA ALA A 433 9.33 -1.11 -2.52
C ALA A 433 9.04 -0.54 -1.11
N LEU A 434 8.43 0.66 -1.03
CA LEU A 434 8.08 1.29 0.24
C LEU A 434 7.19 0.39 1.13
N SER A 435 6.24 -0.33 0.52
CA SER A 435 5.32 -1.23 1.22
C SER A 435 6.05 -2.43 1.84
N LEU A 436 6.90 -3.09 1.06
CA LEU A 436 7.70 -4.24 1.53
C LEU A 436 8.65 -3.81 2.65
N TYR A 437 9.39 -2.71 2.47
CA TYR A 437 10.29 -2.19 3.50
C TYR A 437 9.54 -1.88 4.81
N ARG A 438 8.33 -1.30 4.71
CA ARG A 438 7.50 -1.02 5.89
C ARG A 438 7.06 -2.30 6.59
N GLN A 439 6.53 -3.28 5.86
CA GLN A 439 6.10 -4.57 6.44
C GLN A 439 7.28 -5.29 7.10
N ALA A 440 8.41 -5.33 6.41
CA ALA A 440 9.65 -5.92 6.91
C ALA A 440 10.18 -5.23 8.18
N SER A 441 10.20 -3.90 8.19
CA SER A 441 10.62 -3.11 9.37
C SER A 441 9.73 -3.38 10.59
N LEU A 442 8.41 -3.49 10.36
CA LEU A 442 7.45 -3.79 11.43
C LEU A 442 7.61 -5.22 11.96
N ALA A 443 7.85 -6.19 11.08
CA ALA A 443 8.13 -7.57 11.46
C ALA A 443 9.39 -7.68 12.34
N ILE A 444 10.48 -7.03 11.92
CA ILE A 444 11.74 -6.97 12.68
C ILE A 444 11.51 -6.30 14.04
N ALA A 445 10.78 -5.18 14.07
CA ALA A 445 10.50 -4.46 15.31
C ALA A 445 9.72 -5.30 16.31
N LYS A 446 8.68 -6.01 15.85
CA LYS A 446 7.87 -6.90 16.70
C LYS A 446 8.66 -8.06 17.27
N ARG A 447 9.55 -8.67 16.49
CA ARG A 447 10.32 -9.84 16.94
C ARG A 447 11.51 -9.47 17.84
N TYR A 448 12.23 -8.40 17.49
CA TYR A 448 13.53 -8.08 18.10
C TYR A 448 13.53 -6.82 18.96
N ILE A 449 12.79 -5.77 18.57
CA ILE A 449 12.81 -4.49 19.28
C ILE A 449 11.85 -4.50 20.47
N SER A 450 10.73 -5.22 20.39
CA SER A 450 9.75 -5.38 21.50
C SER A 450 10.44 -5.77 22.82
N LYS A 451 11.23 -6.84 22.80
CA LYS A 451 11.99 -7.34 23.95
C LYS A 451 13.01 -6.33 24.49
N LEU A 452 13.52 -5.42 23.65
CA LEU A 452 14.45 -4.37 24.07
C LEU A 452 13.71 -3.21 24.75
N VAL A 453 12.50 -2.90 24.28
CA VAL A 453 11.63 -1.86 24.85
C VAL A 453 11.05 -2.31 26.18
N GLU A 454 10.57 -3.56 26.31
CA GLU A 454 10.09 -4.12 27.59
C GLU A 454 11.11 -4.01 28.72
N LYS A 455 12.40 -4.13 28.38
CA LYS A 455 13.51 -4.02 29.34
C LYS A 455 13.87 -2.58 29.70
N ARG A 456 13.32 -1.57 29.02
CA ARG A 456 13.65 -0.16 29.21
C ARG A 456 12.42 0.61 29.68
N ASN A 457 12.44 1.05 30.93
CA ASN A 457 11.42 1.92 31.46
C ASN A 457 11.64 3.36 30.94
N TYR A 458 10.96 3.73 29.85
CA TYR A 458 11.13 5.04 29.22
C TYR A 458 10.38 6.17 29.95
N TYR A 459 9.27 5.89 30.67
CA TYR A 459 8.45 6.90 31.38
C TYR A 459 7.62 6.31 32.53
N TYR A 460 7.30 7.13 33.55
CA TYR A 460 6.21 6.89 34.53
C TYR A 460 5.11 7.95 34.30
N PRO A 461 3.78 7.64 34.31
CA PRO A 461 3.14 6.36 34.64
C PRO A 461 2.48 5.60 33.45
N THR A 462 2.79 4.30 33.36
CA THR A 462 1.99 3.07 33.06
C THR A 462 1.11 2.94 31.80
N ASN A 463 0.80 3.99 31.04
CA ASN A 463 0.02 3.83 29.80
C ASN A 463 0.87 3.86 28.51
N ALA A 464 2.08 4.39 28.57
CA ALA A 464 2.99 4.54 27.42
C ALA A 464 4.01 3.37 27.29
N ASP A 465 4.09 2.52 28.31
CA ASP A 465 5.16 1.54 28.50
C ASP A 465 4.91 0.23 27.71
N ASP A 466 3.69 0.04 27.20
CA ASP A 466 3.37 -1.08 26.31
C ASP A 466 4.14 -0.93 24.98
N PRO A 467 5.10 -1.82 24.67
CA PRO A 467 5.89 -1.77 23.45
C PRO A 467 5.02 -1.69 22.19
N ILE A 468 3.85 -2.33 22.21
CA ILE A 468 2.91 -2.34 21.09
C ILE A 468 2.35 -0.93 20.89
N ARG A 469 2.00 -0.21 21.96
CA ARG A 469 1.56 1.20 21.87
C ARG A 469 2.66 2.09 21.33
N MET A 470 3.90 1.91 21.78
CA MET A 470 5.04 2.70 21.29
C MET A 470 5.31 2.45 19.79
N PHE A 471 5.29 1.20 19.34
CA PHE A 471 5.46 0.89 17.91
C PHE A 471 4.28 1.37 17.08
N ALA A 472 3.06 1.25 17.58
CA ALA A 472 1.87 1.74 16.91
C ALA A 472 1.96 3.27 16.74
N ALA A 473 2.33 4.00 17.79
CA ALA A 473 2.57 5.44 17.72
C ALA A 473 3.69 5.79 16.70
N GLY A 474 4.84 5.11 16.76
CA GLY A 474 5.95 5.31 15.83
C GLY A 474 5.62 5.00 14.36
N ALA A 475 4.70 4.06 14.13
CA ALA A 475 4.21 3.68 12.80
C ALA A 475 3.00 4.51 12.32
N GLY A 476 2.42 5.35 13.18
CA GLY A 476 1.20 6.11 12.86
C GLY A 476 -0.07 5.28 12.85
N HIS A 477 -0.19 4.36 13.80
CA HIS A 477 -1.27 3.40 13.90
C HIS A 477 -1.90 3.37 15.28
N HIS A 478 -3.18 2.99 15.33
CA HIS A 478 -3.79 2.52 16.57
C HIS A 478 -3.20 1.13 16.91
N PRO A 479 -2.96 0.78 18.19
CA PRO A 479 -2.35 -0.50 18.60
C PRO A 479 -3.03 -1.73 17.97
N ARG A 480 -4.37 -1.73 17.93
CA ARG A 480 -5.16 -2.75 17.23
C ARG A 480 -4.70 -2.97 15.78
N MET A 481 -4.41 -1.90 15.04
CA MET A 481 -4.03 -2.00 13.63
C MET A 481 -2.65 -2.61 13.44
N LEU A 482 -1.71 -2.26 14.30
CA LEU A 482 -0.41 -2.93 14.32
C LEU A 482 -0.59 -4.43 14.59
N LEU A 483 -1.51 -4.81 15.47
CA LEU A 483 -1.73 -6.22 15.84
C LEU A 483 -2.51 -7.03 14.81
N THR A 484 -3.46 -6.41 14.08
CA THR A 484 -4.35 -7.15 13.17
C THR A 484 -3.97 -7.07 11.70
N ALA A 485 -3.25 -6.03 11.27
CA ALA A 485 -3.03 -5.75 9.85
C ALA A 485 -1.56 -5.85 9.39
N TYR A 486 -0.58 -5.76 10.30
CA TYR A 486 0.85 -5.70 9.94
C TYR A 486 1.67 -6.73 10.72
N ALA A 487 2.34 -7.66 10.03
CA ALA A 487 3.32 -8.61 10.62
C ALA A 487 2.87 -9.26 11.96
N ILE A 488 1.87 -10.13 11.94
CA ILE A 488 1.13 -10.59 13.14
C ILE A 488 1.94 -11.64 13.94
N ASP A 489 2.14 -11.41 15.25
CA ASP A 489 2.72 -12.33 16.25
C ASP A 489 1.98 -12.13 17.61
N LYS A 490 1.90 -13.17 18.47
CA LYS A 490 0.65 -13.81 18.91
C LYS A 490 0.67 -14.13 20.42
N ALA A 491 -0.19 -13.53 21.23
CA ALA A 491 -0.56 -14.10 22.55
C ALA A 491 -1.73 -15.13 22.47
N LEU A 492 -1.95 -15.70 21.27
CA LEU A 492 -2.99 -16.63 20.79
C LEU A 492 -4.44 -16.09 20.75
N PRO A 493 -5.09 -16.11 19.55
CA PRO A 493 -6.22 -17.04 19.32
C PRO A 493 -6.44 -17.49 17.85
N SER A 494 -7.24 -18.56 17.68
CA SER A 494 -7.99 -19.09 16.49
C SER A 494 -7.40 -19.20 15.08
N ARG A 495 -6.20 -18.68 14.77
CA ARG A 495 -5.72 -18.51 13.38
C ARG A 495 -4.43 -19.27 13.08
N LEU A 496 -4.34 -19.88 11.89
CA LEU A 496 -3.16 -20.61 11.39
C LEU A 496 -2.06 -19.60 11.02
N GLN A 497 -0.96 -19.58 11.78
CA GLN A 497 0.13 -18.61 11.67
C GLN A 497 1.49 -19.31 11.81
N PRO A 498 2.60 -18.78 11.27
CA PRO A 498 3.92 -19.44 11.34
C PRO A 498 4.36 -19.76 12.77
N GLU A 499 4.14 -18.87 13.73
CA GLU A 499 4.49 -19.09 15.13
C GLU A 499 3.59 -20.15 15.77
N LEU A 500 2.33 -20.25 15.34
CA LEU A 500 1.44 -21.36 15.71
C LEU A 500 1.89 -22.67 15.08
N LEU A 501 2.33 -22.64 13.82
CA LEU A 501 2.87 -23.80 13.12
C LEU A 501 4.17 -24.26 13.78
N GLU A 502 5.04 -23.36 14.21
CA GLU A 502 6.24 -23.66 14.99
C GLU A 502 5.90 -24.22 16.37
N MET A 503 4.89 -23.66 17.06
CA MET A 503 4.38 -24.24 18.31
C MET A 503 3.80 -25.63 18.10
N TYR A 504 2.96 -25.84 17.09
CA TYR A 504 2.41 -27.16 16.75
C TYR A 504 3.49 -28.11 16.28
N TYR A 505 4.50 -27.63 15.57
CA TYR A 505 5.68 -28.39 15.19
C TYR A 505 6.41 -28.87 16.44
N ARG A 506 6.82 -27.97 17.35
CA ARG A 506 7.47 -28.33 18.62
C ARG A 506 6.63 -29.26 19.48
N LEU A 507 5.34 -29.01 19.59
CA LEU A 507 4.41 -29.87 20.33
C LEU A 507 4.33 -31.27 19.69
N SER A 508 4.25 -31.33 18.36
CA SER A 508 4.25 -32.59 17.61
C SER A 508 5.58 -33.32 17.75
N THR A 509 6.71 -32.63 17.68
CA THR A 509 8.05 -33.20 17.91
C THR A 509 8.16 -33.74 19.33
N THR A 510 7.72 -32.98 20.33
CA THR A 510 7.72 -33.43 21.75
C THR A 510 6.85 -34.68 21.93
N TRP A 511 5.68 -34.73 21.28
CA TRP A 511 4.79 -35.90 21.29
C TRP A 511 5.45 -37.12 20.61
N GLN A 512 6.10 -36.92 19.47
CA GLN A 512 6.80 -37.96 18.72
C GLN A 512 8.01 -38.50 19.51
N ASP A 513 8.79 -37.61 20.12
CA ASP A 513 9.93 -37.95 20.97
C ASP A 513 9.48 -38.77 22.19
N TRP A 514 8.40 -38.33 22.86
CA TRP A 514 7.81 -39.08 23.98
C TRP A 514 7.35 -40.47 23.56
N ASN A 515 6.64 -40.61 22.43
CA ASN A 515 6.18 -41.91 21.91
C ASN A 515 7.36 -42.84 21.59
N THR A 516 8.41 -42.29 20.96
CA THR A 516 9.61 -43.06 20.61
C THR A 516 10.35 -43.53 21.86
N GLN A 517 10.47 -42.66 22.86
CA GLN A 517 11.12 -42.98 24.13
C GLN A 517 10.30 -44.02 24.92
N TYR A 518 8.98 -43.84 25.04
CA TYR A 518 8.09 -44.79 25.72
C TYR A 518 8.14 -46.18 25.08
N TYR A 519 8.15 -46.27 23.75
CA TYR A 519 8.27 -47.54 23.04
C TYR A 519 9.62 -48.22 23.29
N ARG A 520 10.73 -47.46 23.30
CA ARG A 520 12.05 -48.02 23.66
C ARG A 520 12.08 -48.55 25.10
N ASP A 521 11.53 -47.78 26.03
CA ASP A 521 11.62 -48.10 27.47
C ASP A 521 10.67 -49.22 27.90
N ASN A 522 9.51 -49.35 27.25
CA ASN A 522 8.43 -50.24 27.70
C ASN A 522 8.05 -51.34 26.70
N CYS A 523 8.41 -51.20 25.42
CA CYS A 523 8.03 -52.15 24.37
C CYS A 523 9.24 -52.84 23.72
N GLN A 524 10.47 -52.33 23.93
CA GLN A 524 11.71 -52.96 23.46
C GLN A 524 12.52 -53.53 24.63
N THR A 525 12.01 -54.56 25.31
CA THR A 525 12.87 -55.55 25.96
C THR A 525 12.42 -56.97 25.59
N PRO A 526 13.36 -57.92 25.43
CA PRO A 526 13.15 -59.15 24.68
C PRO A 526 12.33 -60.16 25.48
N GLU A 527 11.57 -60.97 24.74
CA GLU A 527 10.93 -62.19 25.23
C GLU A 527 11.86 -62.99 26.17
N LYS A 528 11.43 -63.15 27.43
CA LYS A 528 11.88 -64.24 28.29
C LYS A 528 10.72 -64.81 29.11
N GLU A 529 10.17 -65.86 28.51
CA GLU A 529 9.65 -67.11 29.07
C GLU A 529 8.47 -67.15 30.07
N PRO A 530 7.66 -68.24 29.99
CA PRO A 530 6.32 -68.28 30.52
C PRO A 530 6.29 -68.81 31.95
N CYS A 531 5.58 -68.12 32.85
CA CYS A 531 5.22 -68.70 34.14
C CYS A 531 3.70 -68.83 34.27
N LYS A 532 3.30 -70.05 34.62
CA LYS A 532 1.95 -70.59 34.61
C LYS A 532 1.15 -70.18 35.87
N SER A 533 -0.11 -69.83 35.61
CA SER A 533 -1.35 -70.24 36.30
C SER A 533 -1.70 -69.73 37.71
N LEU A 534 -2.97 -69.26 37.77
CA LEU A 534 -3.95 -69.23 38.89
C LEU A 534 -3.77 -68.07 39.89
N ASP A 535 -4.77 -67.33 40.34
CA ASP A 535 -6.23 -67.38 40.23
C ASP A 535 -6.76 -66.01 40.68
N ILE A 536 -7.64 -65.34 39.91
CA ILE A 536 -8.66 -64.45 40.50
C ILE A 536 -9.93 -64.55 39.66
N THR A 537 -10.90 -65.25 40.24
CA THR A 537 -12.30 -65.30 39.86
C THR A 537 -12.91 -63.91 39.73
N SER A 538 -13.56 -63.70 38.60
CA SER A 538 -14.38 -62.55 38.23
C SER A 538 -15.60 -62.33 39.11
N HIS A 539 -15.86 -61.08 39.48
CA HIS A 539 -17.22 -60.58 39.69
C HIS A 539 -17.44 -59.26 38.93
N THR A 540 -17.84 -59.42 37.67
CA THR A 540 -18.92 -58.70 36.95
C THR A 540 -19.23 -57.25 37.35
N CYS A 541 -18.98 -56.32 36.41
CA CYS A 541 -19.94 -55.26 36.10
C CYS A 541 -20.43 -55.45 34.66
N LYS A 542 -21.75 -55.52 34.51
CA LYS A 542 -22.49 -55.98 33.34
C LYS A 542 -22.44 -54.94 32.22
N THR A 543 -21.93 -55.32 31.05
CA THR A 543 -22.28 -54.68 29.77
C THR A 543 -23.16 -55.67 29.01
N THR A 544 -24.45 -55.38 28.93
CA THR A 544 -25.41 -56.11 28.11
C THR A 544 -25.12 -55.83 26.63
N SER A 545 -24.76 -56.88 25.91
CA SER A 545 -24.73 -56.98 24.46
C SER A 545 -26.15 -57.03 23.89
N SER A 546 -26.41 -56.26 22.83
CA SER A 546 -26.93 -56.76 21.55
C SER A 546 -27.44 -55.57 20.72
N LEU A 547 -26.93 -55.43 19.49
CA LEU A 547 -27.75 -55.35 18.28
C LEU A 547 -26.82 -55.15 17.07
N GLU A 548 -26.66 -56.26 16.36
CA GLU A 548 -26.53 -56.42 14.91
C GLU A 548 -26.22 -55.19 14.05
N SER A 549 -25.15 -55.34 13.28
CA SER A 549 -24.74 -54.46 12.20
C SER A 549 -25.73 -54.54 11.03
N PRO A 550 -26.30 -53.42 10.55
CA PRO A 550 -26.90 -53.38 9.22
C PRO A 550 -25.84 -52.94 8.20
N GLU A 551 -25.60 -53.81 7.22
CA GLU A 551 -24.87 -53.53 5.99
C GLU A 551 -25.34 -52.20 5.37
N ARG A 552 -24.40 -51.28 5.10
CA ARG A 552 -24.69 -50.05 4.35
C ARG A 552 -24.66 -50.33 2.85
N THR A 553 -25.85 -50.44 2.27
CA THR A 553 -26.10 -50.31 0.83
C THR A 553 -25.56 -48.98 0.27
N PRO A 554 -24.99 -48.94 -0.95
CA PRO A 554 -24.51 -47.71 -1.57
C PRO A 554 -25.68 -46.82 -2.01
N LYS A 555 -25.63 -45.53 -1.67
CA LYS A 555 -26.66 -44.55 -2.04
C LYS A 555 -26.61 -44.24 -3.54
N ARG A 556 -27.74 -44.55 -4.17
CA ARG A 556 -28.16 -44.29 -5.55
C ARG A 556 -28.05 -42.80 -5.92
N VAL A 557 -27.19 -42.49 -6.89
CA VAL A 557 -27.17 -41.21 -7.63
C VAL A 557 -28.39 -41.19 -8.56
N LYS A 558 -29.14 -40.08 -8.55
CA LYS A 558 -30.24 -39.83 -9.50
C LYS A 558 -29.65 -39.46 -10.86
N THR A 559 -29.67 -40.39 -11.80
CA THR A 559 -29.53 -40.13 -13.23
C THR A 559 -30.82 -39.52 -13.78
N ALA A 560 -30.75 -38.29 -14.28
CA ALA A 560 -31.74 -37.75 -15.20
C ALA A 560 -31.41 -38.29 -16.60
N THR A 561 -32.32 -39.09 -17.15
CA THR A 561 -32.29 -39.57 -18.54
C THR A 561 -32.79 -38.49 -19.48
N GLY A 562 -32.03 -38.19 -20.52
CA GLY A 562 -32.46 -37.41 -21.68
C GLY A 562 -31.27 -36.94 -22.51
N GLY A 563 -30.86 -37.72 -23.49
CA GLY A 563 -29.81 -37.33 -24.43
C GLY A 563 -29.35 -38.50 -25.29
N GLU A 564 -29.71 -38.44 -26.56
CA GLU A 564 -29.58 -39.48 -27.58
C GLU A 564 -28.12 -39.75 -28.00
N LYS A 565 -27.96 -40.94 -28.60
CA LYS A 565 -26.79 -41.53 -29.27
C LYS A 565 -25.68 -40.55 -29.67
N LEU A 566 -24.53 -40.73 -29.03
CA LEU A 566 -23.23 -40.23 -29.48
C LEU A 566 -22.70 -41.20 -30.54
N ASP A 567 -22.83 -40.85 -31.81
CA ASP A 567 -21.99 -41.45 -32.85
C ASP A 567 -20.66 -40.69 -32.88
N ASP A 568 -19.62 -41.47 -32.62
CA ASP A 568 -18.22 -41.10 -32.59
C ASP A 568 -17.73 -40.75 -34.00
N LEU A 569 -17.16 -39.56 -34.18
CA LEU A 569 -16.28 -39.16 -35.28
C LEU A 569 -15.57 -37.85 -34.91
N SER A 570 -14.29 -37.97 -34.53
CA SER A 570 -13.17 -37.08 -34.87
C SER A 570 -13.46 -35.59 -35.20
N ASP A 571 -12.89 -34.74 -34.34
CA ASP A 571 -12.33 -33.40 -34.61
C ASP A 571 -13.19 -32.13 -34.38
N GLY A 572 -12.95 -31.51 -33.22
CA GLY A 572 -12.71 -30.06 -33.14
C GLY A 572 -13.75 -29.19 -32.42
N PHE A 573 -15.05 -29.47 -32.54
CA PHE A 573 -16.10 -28.56 -32.06
C PHE A 573 -17.26 -29.25 -31.33
N ILE A 574 -17.77 -28.60 -30.29
CA ILE A 574 -19.01 -28.97 -29.57
C ILE A 574 -20.11 -28.00 -29.97
N TYR A 575 -21.23 -28.51 -30.46
CA TYR A 575 -22.40 -27.68 -30.75
C TYR A 575 -23.25 -27.45 -29.50
N ASN A 576 -23.49 -26.19 -29.15
CA ASN A 576 -24.43 -25.78 -28.11
C ASN A 576 -25.78 -25.44 -28.75
N SER A 577 -26.77 -26.31 -28.56
CA SER A 577 -28.10 -26.19 -29.14
C SER A 577 -28.95 -25.05 -28.56
N GLN A 578 -28.71 -24.66 -27.30
CA GLN A 578 -29.45 -23.59 -26.63
C GLN A 578 -29.13 -22.21 -27.21
N TYR A 579 -27.87 -21.98 -27.58
CA TYR A 579 -27.40 -20.71 -28.13
C TYR A 579 -27.10 -20.75 -29.64
N LYS A 580 -27.26 -21.92 -30.27
CA LYS A 580 -26.96 -22.18 -31.70
C LYS A 580 -25.54 -21.75 -32.09
N ILE A 581 -24.55 -22.17 -31.31
CA ILE A 581 -23.12 -21.85 -31.51
C ILE A 581 -22.28 -23.12 -31.47
N LEU A 582 -21.14 -23.10 -32.16
CA LEU A 582 -20.09 -24.12 -32.07
C LEU A 582 -19.01 -23.63 -31.11
N ILE A 583 -18.50 -24.53 -30.26
CA ILE A 583 -17.41 -24.25 -29.32
C ILE A 583 -16.21 -25.06 -29.77
N CYS A 584 -15.13 -24.39 -30.16
CA CYS A 584 -13.87 -25.06 -30.45
C CYS A 584 -13.34 -25.71 -29.17
N ILE A 585 -13.15 -27.03 -29.17
CA ILE A 585 -12.68 -27.78 -28.01
C ILE A 585 -11.22 -27.39 -27.68
N THR A 586 -10.43 -27.07 -28.70
CA THR A 586 -8.98 -26.79 -28.56
C THR A 586 -8.69 -25.43 -27.91
N CYS A 587 -9.47 -24.38 -28.22
CA CYS A 587 -9.23 -23.03 -27.69
C CYS A 587 -10.41 -22.43 -26.93
N GLY A 588 -11.51 -23.17 -26.76
CA GLY A 588 -12.70 -22.76 -26.02
C GLY A 588 -13.48 -21.58 -26.65
N SER A 589 -13.17 -21.20 -27.89
CA SER A 589 -13.80 -20.06 -28.55
C SER A 589 -15.17 -20.42 -29.12
N MET A 590 -16.12 -19.51 -28.97
CA MET A 590 -17.44 -19.61 -29.59
C MET A 590 -17.40 -19.14 -31.04
N VAL A 591 -17.95 -19.95 -31.94
CA VAL A 591 -17.99 -19.74 -33.38
C VAL A 591 -19.44 -19.88 -33.83
N GLN A 592 -19.91 -18.93 -34.62
CA GLN A 592 -21.26 -19.00 -35.18
C GLN A 592 -21.33 -20.12 -36.23
N PRO A 593 -22.45 -20.84 -36.44
CA PRO A 593 -22.47 -22.03 -37.32
C PRO A 593 -22.40 -21.73 -38.83
N GLU A 594 -21.75 -20.64 -39.26
CA GLU A 594 -21.57 -20.30 -40.67
C GLU A 594 -20.20 -20.77 -41.18
N THR A 595 -20.17 -21.40 -42.35
CA THR A 595 -18.95 -21.95 -42.98
C THR A 595 -17.80 -20.95 -43.08
N LYS A 596 -18.10 -19.67 -43.37
CA LYS A 596 -17.09 -18.60 -43.39
C LYS A 596 -16.48 -18.32 -42.02
N SER A 597 -17.26 -18.39 -40.95
CA SER A 597 -16.79 -18.10 -39.60
C SER A 597 -15.99 -19.27 -39.01
N LEU A 598 -16.36 -20.51 -39.34
CA LEU A 598 -15.61 -21.71 -38.99
C LEU A 598 -14.24 -21.73 -39.70
N TYR A 599 -14.23 -21.48 -41.01
CA TYR A 599 -13.00 -21.40 -41.80
C TYR A 599 -12.08 -20.26 -41.33
N SER A 600 -12.66 -19.09 -41.04
CA SER A 600 -11.93 -17.94 -40.47
C SER A 600 -11.32 -18.30 -39.11
N HIS A 601 -12.06 -18.96 -38.23
CA HIS A 601 -11.57 -19.38 -36.93
C HIS A 601 -10.42 -20.40 -37.03
N LEU A 602 -10.58 -21.44 -37.84
CA LEU A 602 -9.56 -22.47 -38.05
C LEU A 602 -8.28 -21.91 -38.70
N ASN A 603 -8.42 -21.00 -39.66
CA ASN A 603 -7.28 -20.35 -40.31
C ASN A 603 -6.57 -19.36 -39.36
N THR A 604 -7.32 -18.51 -38.66
CA THR A 604 -6.73 -17.40 -37.87
C THR A 604 -6.18 -17.86 -36.52
N ILE A 605 -6.86 -18.79 -35.86
CA ILE A 605 -6.48 -19.25 -34.50
C ILE A 605 -5.65 -20.53 -34.54
N HIS A 606 -5.96 -21.47 -35.45
CA HIS A 606 -5.28 -22.76 -35.54
C HIS A 606 -4.34 -22.90 -36.74
N ARG A 607 -4.30 -21.91 -37.66
CA ARG A 607 -3.46 -21.91 -38.88
C ARG A 607 -3.68 -23.12 -39.80
N ILE A 608 -4.87 -23.71 -39.76
CA ILE A 608 -5.26 -24.83 -40.63
C ILE A 608 -5.82 -24.24 -41.93
N THR A 609 -5.27 -24.63 -43.09
CA THR A 609 -5.65 -24.10 -44.42
C THR A 609 -5.75 -25.22 -45.46
N GLY A 610 -6.57 -25.04 -46.50
CA GLY A 610 -6.70 -25.97 -47.63
C GLY A 610 -7.76 -27.07 -47.42
N ALA A 611 -7.68 -28.14 -48.21
CA ALA A 611 -8.67 -29.24 -48.25
C ALA A 611 -8.79 -30.08 -46.96
N ALA A 612 -8.03 -29.74 -45.92
CA ALA A 612 -8.09 -30.33 -44.58
C ALA A 612 -9.02 -29.55 -43.62
N CYS A 613 -9.61 -28.43 -44.05
CA CYS A 613 -10.65 -27.67 -43.36
C CYS A 613 -12.00 -27.90 -44.03
#